data_AF-V4LVH3-F1
#
_entry.id   AF-V4LVH3-F1
#
_cell.length_a   1.000
_cell.length_b   1.000
_cell.length_c   1.000
_cell.angle_alpha   90.00
_cell.angle_beta   90.00
_cell.angle_gamma   90.00
#
_symmetry.space_group_name_H-M   'P 1'
#
loop_
_entity.id
_entity.type
_entity.pdbx_description
1 polymer ?
#
loop_
_entity_poly.entity_id
_entity_poly.type
_entity_poly.pdbx_seq_one_letter_code
_entity_poly.pdbx_strand_id
1 'polypeptide(L)'
;MFESLWSGVGFFGPFWDHILSYWKVSLENPKHVLFMRYDEMKTDPTGQLMKIAEFLGCPFSGEEEKNGSVEKILEMCSLPNLISLEVNKTGTSINGMDYKNHFRKGIVGDWKNHLTPEMGNKIDMIMEERLKDSGLKF
;
A
#
# COMPACT_ATOMS: atom_id res chain seq x y z
N MET A 1 11.61 -16.11 -9.39
CA MET A 1 10.67 -15.22 -8.66
C MET A 1 10.29 -13.99 -9.49
N PHE A 2 11.26 -13.18 -9.95
CA PHE A 2 10.99 -12.03 -10.84
C PHE A 2 10.18 -12.42 -12.09
N GLU A 3 10.71 -13.34 -12.91
CA GLU A 3 10.03 -13.74 -14.17
C GLU A 3 8.64 -14.33 -13.92
N SER A 4 8.47 -15.14 -12.87
CA SER A 4 7.17 -15.70 -12.48
C SER A 4 6.15 -14.61 -12.14
N LEU A 5 6.54 -13.58 -11.38
CA LEU A 5 5.66 -12.47 -11.03
C LEU A 5 5.23 -11.68 -12.28
N TRP A 6 6.19 -11.34 -13.14
CA TRP A 6 5.95 -10.51 -14.32
C TRP A 6 5.42 -11.26 -15.54
N SER A 7 5.37 -12.60 -15.49
CA SER A 7 4.59 -13.45 -16.41
C SER A 7 3.18 -13.76 -15.88
N GLY A 8 2.83 -13.28 -14.67
CA GLY A 8 1.54 -13.53 -14.05
C GLY A 8 1.39 -14.92 -13.40
N VAL A 9 2.45 -15.72 -13.38
CA VAL A 9 2.48 -17.07 -12.79
C VAL A 9 2.91 -16.97 -11.32
N GLY A 10 1.97 -16.58 -10.46
CA GLY A 10 2.18 -16.45 -9.01
C GLY A 10 0.87 -16.42 -8.23
N PHE A 11 0.96 -16.53 -6.90
CA PHE A 11 -0.20 -16.39 -6.03
C PHE A 11 -0.88 -15.03 -6.26
N PHE A 12 -2.21 -15.07 -6.46
CA PHE A 12 -3.05 -13.89 -6.73
C PHE A 12 -2.67 -13.11 -8.01
N GLY A 13 -1.87 -13.71 -8.90
CA GLY A 13 -1.53 -13.13 -10.20
C GLY A 13 -2.62 -13.36 -11.26
N PRO A 14 -2.58 -12.60 -12.38
CA PRO A 14 -1.59 -11.56 -12.70
C PRO A 14 -1.75 -10.26 -11.89
N PHE A 15 -0.62 -9.62 -11.55
CA PHE A 15 -0.59 -8.44 -10.68
C PHE A 15 -1.36 -7.25 -11.25
N TRP A 16 -1.22 -6.98 -12.55
CA TRP A 16 -1.90 -5.88 -13.23
C TRP A 16 -3.41 -6.11 -13.32
N ASP A 17 -3.87 -7.35 -13.57
CA ASP A 17 -5.31 -7.66 -13.61
C ASP A 17 -5.96 -7.42 -12.25
N HIS A 18 -5.28 -7.82 -11.17
CA HIS A 18 -5.73 -7.53 -9.81
C HIS A 18 -5.88 -6.02 -9.58
N ILE A 19 -4.85 -5.23 -9.87
CA ILE A 19 -4.89 -3.76 -9.70
C ILE A 19 -6.00 -3.13 -10.55
N LEU A 20 -6.07 -3.46 -11.83
CA LEU A 20 -7.03 -2.87 -12.77
C LEU A 20 -8.47 -3.19 -12.39
N SER A 21 -8.72 -4.40 -11.86
CA SER A 21 -10.05 -4.79 -11.40
C SER A 21 -10.54 -3.87 -10.27
N TYR A 22 -9.72 -3.62 -9.25
CA TYR A 22 -10.08 -2.74 -8.14
C TYR A 22 -10.07 -1.26 -8.54
N TRP A 23 -9.17 -0.85 -9.44
CA TRP A 23 -9.15 0.50 -9.99
C TRP A 23 -10.48 0.81 -10.68
N LYS A 24 -10.92 -0.06 -11.60
CA LYS A 24 -12.19 0.10 -12.31
C LYS A 24 -13.37 0.18 -11.35
N VAL A 25 -13.46 -0.73 -10.38
CA VAL A 25 -14.55 -0.71 -9.40
C VAL A 25 -14.51 0.54 -8.51
N SER A 26 -13.33 1.07 -8.20
CA SER A 26 -13.21 2.32 -7.44
C SER A 26 -13.78 3.54 -8.18
N LEU A 27 -13.68 3.56 -9.52
CA LEU A 27 -14.27 4.60 -10.35
C LEU A 27 -15.78 4.44 -10.49
N GLU A 28 -16.26 3.20 -10.62
CA GLU A 28 -17.69 2.89 -10.74
C GLU A 28 -18.45 3.04 -9.40
N ASN A 29 -17.76 2.80 -8.28
CA ASN A 29 -18.36 2.78 -6.95
C ASN A 29 -17.50 3.49 -5.88
N PRO A 30 -17.25 4.81 -6.03
CA PRO A 30 -16.35 5.55 -5.14
C PRO A 30 -16.87 5.69 -3.70
N LYS A 31 -18.15 5.41 -3.45
CA LYS A 31 -18.74 5.42 -2.09
C LYS A 31 -18.45 4.15 -1.30
N HIS A 32 -18.09 3.06 -1.97
CA HIS A 32 -17.89 1.76 -1.35
C HIS A 32 -16.50 1.17 -1.61
N VAL A 33 -15.71 1.76 -2.52
CA VAL A 33 -14.33 1.36 -2.79
C VAL A 33 -13.42 2.58 -2.81
N LEU A 34 -12.53 2.66 -1.82
CA LEU A 34 -11.45 3.64 -1.76
C LEU A 34 -10.16 3.02 -2.31
N PHE A 35 -9.73 3.47 -3.48
CA PHE A 35 -8.42 3.11 -4.03
C PHE A 35 -7.35 4.04 -3.47
N MET A 36 -6.26 3.47 -2.96
CA MET A 36 -5.13 4.20 -2.40
C MET A 36 -3.81 3.62 -2.91
N ARG A 37 -2.79 4.48 -3.01
CA ARG A 37 -1.43 4.08 -3.42
C ARG A 37 -0.45 4.21 -2.27
N TYR A 38 0.48 3.26 -2.20
CA TYR A 38 1.41 3.16 -1.08
C TYR A 38 2.38 4.35 -1.01
N ASP A 39 2.89 4.78 -2.15
CA ASP A 39 3.76 5.94 -2.31
C ASP A 39 3.05 7.25 -1.90
N GLU A 40 1.75 7.40 -2.20
CA GLU A 40 0.95 8.53 -1.70
C GLU A 40 0.81 8.50 -0.18
N MET A 41 0.52 7.34 0.42
CA MET A 41 0.48 7.17 1.88
C MET A 41 1.82 7.48 2.55
N LYS A 42 2.94 7.26 1.85
CA LYS A 42 4.27 7.60 2.34
C LYS A 42 4.59 9.08 2.17
N THR A 43 4.10 9.71 1.10
CA THR A 43 4.35 11.13 0.79
C THR A 43 3.50 12.07 1.62
N ASP A 44 2.20 11.77 1.77
CA ASP A 44 1.24 12.56 2.53
C ASP A 44 0.36 11.66 3.42
N PRO A 45 0.93 11.13 4.52
CA PRO A 45 0.18 10.25 5.42
C PRO A 45 -1.02 10.94 6.07
N THR A 46 -0.92 12.24 6.37
CA THR A 46 -2.02 13.02 6.96
C THR A 46 -3.19 13.13 6.00
N GLY A 47 -2.96 13.56 4.76
CA GLY A 47 -4.03 13.67 3.76
C GLY A 47 -4.68 12.32 3.46
N GLN A 48 -3.89 11.24 3.39
CA GLN A 48 -4.47 9.89 3.22
C GLN A 48 -5.30 9.44 4.43
N LEU A 49 -4.87 9.74 5.66
CA LEU A 49 -5.66 9.42 6.86
C LEU A 49 -6.99 10.18 6.89
N MET A 50 -6.98 11.47 6.54
CA MET A 50 -8.21 12.28 6.44
C MET A 50 -9.15 11.69 5.38
N LYS A 51 -8.62 11.30 4.22
CA LYS A 51 -9.38 10.65 3.14
C LYS A 51 -10.02 9.33 3.59
N ILE A 52 -9.30 8.51 4.37
CA ILE A 52 -9.83 7.26 4.96
C ILE A 52 -10.96 7.58 5.95
N ALA A 53 -10.76 8.55 6.83
CA ALA A 53 -11.74 8.95 7.83
C ALA A 53 -13.05 9.44 7.20
N GLU A 54 -12.96 10.28 6.17
CA GLU A 54 -14.11 10.71 5.37
C GLU A 54 -14.82 9.53 4.71
N PHE A 55 -14.06 8.62 4.09
CA PHE A 55 -14.62 7.45 3.40
C PHE A 55 -15.35 6.48 4.35
N LEU A 56 -14.85 6.31 5.57
CA LEU A 56 -15.48 5.50 6.61
C LEU A 56 -16.69 6.19 7.27
N GLY A 57 -16.99 7.44 6.91
CA GLY A 57 -18.07 8.22 7.52
C GLY A 57 -17.75 8.71 8.94
N CYS A 58 -16.45 8.81 9.28
CA CYS A 58 -15.95 9.29 10.56
C CYS A 58 -14.95 10.43 10.37
N PRO A 59 -15.32 11.55 9.69
CA PRO A 59 -14.41 12.67 9.51
C PRO A 59 -14.00 13.23 10.88
N PHE A 60 -12.74 13.66 10.99
CA PHE A 60 -12.27 14.30 12.21
C PHE A 60 -13.01 15.63 12.43
N SER A 61 -13.36 15.89 13.68
CA SER A 61 -13.83 17.19 14.10
C SER A 61 -12.66 18.17 14.25
N GLY A 62 -12.93 19.47 14.12
CA GLY A 62 -11.91 20.49 14.34
C GLY A 62 -11.34 20.52 15.77
N GLU A 63 -12.01 19.89 16.74
CA GLU A 63 -11.47 19.67 18.09
C GLU A 63 -10.48 18.50 18.12
N GLU A 64 -10.80 17.38 17.47
CA GLU A 64 -9.89 16.22 17.37
C GLU A 64 -8.61 16.57 16.63
N GLU A 65 -8.70 17.36 15.56
CA GLU A 65 -7.52 17.88 14.85
C GLU A 65 -6.67 18.76 15.77
N LYS A 66 -7.29 19.71 16.50
CA LYS A 66 -6.57 20.58 17.45
C LYS A 66 -5.95 19.82 18.62
N ASN A 67 -6.59 18.73 19.05
CA ASN A 67 -6.14 17.89 20.16
C ASN A 67 -5.06 16.87 19.74
N GLY A 68 -4.65 16.87 18.47
CA GLY A 68 -3.56 16.02 17.98
C GLY A 68 -3.97 14.56 17.71
N SER A 69 -5.27 14.28 17.54
CA SER A 69 -5.76 12.91 17.31
C SER A 69 -5.19 12.31 16.02
N VAL A 70 -5.03 13.13 14.98
CA VAL A 70 -4.48 12.73 13.68
C VAL A 70 -3.04 12.26 13.85
N GLU A 71 -2.20 13.08 14.49
CA GLU A 71 -0.79 12.79 14.76
C GLU A 71 -0.63 11.53 15.61
N LYS A 72 -1.49 11.38 16.63
CA LYS A 72 -1.50 10.20 17.50
C LYS A 72 -1.80 8.91 16.73
N ILE A 73 -2.78 8.93 15.82
CA ILE A 73 -3.10 7.77 14.98
C ILE A 73 -1.93 7.46 14.04
N LEU A 74 -1.34 8.48 13.41
CA LEU A 74 -0.17 8.31 12.55
C LEU A 74 1.02 7.72 13.31
N GLU A 75 1.28 8.17 14.54
CA GLU A 75 2.31 7.62 15.41
C GLU A 75 2.01 6.15 15.77
N MET A 76 0.79 5.86 16.20
CA MET A 76 0.36 4.50 16.57
C MET A 76 0.49 3.52 15.40
N CYS A 77 0.13 3.94 14.19
CA CYS A 77 0.22 3.14 12.98
C CYS A 77 1.58 3.24 12.27
N SER A 78 2.53 4.00 12.82
CA SER A 78 3.85 4.17 12.21
C SER A 78 4.63 2.87 12.22
N LEU A 79 5.42 2.65 11.16
CA LEU A 79 6.25 1.45 11.07
C LEU A 79 7.18 1.26 12.28
N PRO A 80 7.91 2.29 12.77
CA PRO A 80 8.75 2.13 13.96
C PRO A 80 7.96 1.72 15.20
N ASN A 81 6.77 2.31 15.41
CA ASN A 81 5.92 1.95 16.54
C ASN A 81 5.45 0.49 16.41
N LEU A 82 4.90 0.10 15.26
CA LEU A 82 4.41 -1.25 15.03
C LEU A 82 5.51 -2.32 15.19
N ILE A 83 6.73 -2.07 14.70
CA ILE A 83 7.88 -2.97 14.89
C ILE A 83 8.25 -3.10 16.39
N SER A 84 8.06 -2.03 17.16
CA SER A 84 8.43 -2.00 18.58
C SER A 84 7.49 -2.82 19.47
N LEU A 85 6.24 -3.07 19.03
CA LEU A 85 5.24 -3.79 19.80
C LEU A 85 5.66 -5.24 20.05
N GLU A 86 5.51 -5.71 21.29
CA GLU A 86 5.95 -7.04 21.71
C GLU A 86 5.29 -8.15 20.89
N VAL A 87 3.98 -8.02 20.63
CA VAL A 87 3.24 -8.97 19.78
C VAL A 87 3.88 -9.13 18.41
N ASN A 88 4.41 -8.05 17.81
CA ASN A 88 5.03 -8.10 16.49
C ASN A 88 6.47 -8.64 16.51
N LYS A 89 7.10 -8.75 17.67
CA LYS A 89 8.45 -9.32 17.83
C LYS A 89 8.41 -10.82 18.09
N THR A 90 7.45 -11.28 18.90
CA THR A 90 7.41 -12.65 19.42
C THR A 90 6.19 -13.46 18.99
N GLY A 91 5.15 -12.80 18.48
CA GLY A 91 3.93 -13.47 18.05
C GLY A 91 4.05 -14.16 16.70
N THR A 92 3.15 -15.12 16.48
CA THR A 92 3.07 -15.94 15.28
C THR A 92 1.62 -16.09 14.86
N SER A 93 1.35 -16.05 13.56
CA SER A 93 0.01 -16.27 12.99
C SER A 93 -0.44 -17.72 13.11
N ILE A 94 -1.73 -17.97 12.88
CA ILE A 94 -2.33 -19.32 12.84
C ILE A 94 -1.64 -20.28 11.85
N ASN A 95 -0.96 -19.75 10.83
CA ASN A 95 -0.27 -20.52 9.81
C ASN A 95 1.24 -20.67 10.11
N GLY A 96 1.70 -20.30 11.31
CA GLY A 96 3.10 -20.44 11.73
C GLY A 96 4.04 -19.33 11.25
N MET A 97 3.52 -18.26 10.63
CA MET A 97 4.35 -17.12 10.21
C MET A 97 4.59 -16.15 11.37
N ASP A 98 5.87 -15.90 11.71
CA ASP A 98 6.25 -14.88 12.70
C ASP A 98 5.77 -13.49 12.28
N TYR A 99 5.16 -12.74 13.20
CA TYR A 99 4.66 -11.40 12.89
C TYR A 99 5.76 -10.42 12.50
N LYS A 100 6.98 -10.58 13.02
CA LYS A 100 8.15 -9.75 12.63
C LYS A 100 8.42 -9.76 11.12
N ASN A 101 8.05 -10.84 10.42
CA ASN A 101 8.28 -10.98 8.98
C ASN A 101 7.36 -10.08 8.13
N HIS A 102 6.33 -9.46 8.73
CA HIS A 102 5.48 -8.48 8.05
C HIS A 102 6.17 -7.11 7.90
N PHE A 103 7.23 -6.86 8.67
CA PHE A 103 7.90 -5.56 8.74
C PHE A 103 9.34 -5.67 8.22
N ARG A 104 9.70 -4.78 7.30
CA ARG A 104 11.05 -4.74 6.70
C ARG A 104 11.65 -3.34 6.72
N LYS A 105 11.59 -2.60 5.60
CA LYS A 105 12.09 -1.22 5.49
C LYS A 105 10.98 -0.17 5.43
N GLY A 106 9.84 -0.49 4.80
CA GLY A 106 8.73 0.45 4.60
C GLY A 106 9.09 1.75 3.91
N ILE A 107 9.96 1.66 2.91
CA ILE A 107 10.44 2.77 2.09
C ILE A 107 10.05 2.56 0.63
N VAL A 108 9.81 3.67 -0.08
CA VAL A 108 9.59 3.68 -1.53
C VAL A 108 10.95 3.62 -2.23
N GLY A 109 11.03 2.89 -3.35
CA GLY A 109 12.22 2.86 -4.20
C GLY A 109 13.32 1.87 -3.82
N ASP A 110 13.13 1.03 -2.79
CA ASP A 110 14.13 0.02 -2.39
C ASP A 110 14.43 -1.00 -3.50
N TRP A 111 13.57 -1.11 -4.52
CA TRP A 111 13.77 -1.99 -5.68
C TRP A 111 15.12 -1.75 -6.38
N LYS A 112 15.63 -0.51 -6.35
CA LYS A 112 16.92 -0.13 -6.93
C LYS A 112 18.11 -0.85 -6.30
N ASN A 113 17.94 -1.38 -5.08
CA ASN A 113 18.96 -2.16 -4.38
C ASN A 113 18.92 -3.65 -4.72
N HIS A 114 17.89 -4.14 -5.42
CA HIS A 114 17.65 -5.57 -5.67
C HIS A 114 17.50 -5.92 -7.14
N LEU A 115 17.08 -4.98 -7.99
CA LEU A 115 16.86 -5.19 -9.42
C LEU A 115 17.93 -4.47 -10.24
N THR A 116 18.30 -5.08 -11.37
CA THR A 116 19.14 -4.40 -12.36
C THR A 116 18.33 -3.33 -13.10
N PRO A 117 18.98 -2.33 -13.72
CA PRO A 117 18.29 -1.34 -14.56
C PRO A 117 17.44 -1.99 -15.67
N GLU A 118 17.91 -3.07 -16.28
CA GLU A 118 17.19 -3.79 -17.33
C GLU A 118 15.90 -4.43 -16.79
N MET A 119 15.95 -5.00 -15.58
CA MET A 119 14.76 -5.53 -14.91
C MET A 119 13.77 -4.43 -14.58
N GLY A 120 14.24 -3.27 -14.08
CA GLY A 120 13.41 -2.10 -13.83
C GLY A 120 12.69 -1.62 -15.10
N ASN A 121 13.46 -1.41 -16.18
CA ASN A 121 12.89 -0.98 -17.47
C ASN A 121 11.87 -1.99 -18.01
N LYS A 122 12.12 -3.30 -17.87
CA LYS A 122 11.18 -4.34 -18.27
C LYS A 122 9.86 -4.24 -17.50
N ILE A 123 9.91 -3.95 -16.20
CA ILE A 123 8.71 -3.71 -15.39
C ILE A 123 7.95 -2.50 -15.90
N ASP A 124 8.64 -1.38 -16.10
CA ASP A 124 8.01 -0.13 -16.52
C ASP A 124 7.29 -0.31 -17.86
N MET A 125 7.92 -0.97 -18.82
CA MET A 125 7.31 -1.30 -20.11
C MET A 125 6.06 -2.17 -19.97
N ILE A 126 6.11 -3.23 -19.15
CA ILE A 126 4.95 -4.10 -18.91
C ILE A 126 3.82 -3.30 -18.26
N MET A 127 4.12 -2.48 -17.25
CA MET A 127 3.12 -1.69 -16.55
C MET A 127 2.49 -0.62 -17.46
N GLU A 128 3.29 0.05 -18.29
CA GLU A 128 2.78 1.02 -19.27
C GLU A 128 1.85 0.37 -20.29
N GLU A 129 2.23 -0.80 -20.83
CA GLU A 129 1.40 -1.54 -21.78
C GLU A 129 0.09 -2.01 -21.13
N ARG A 130 0.17 -2.58 -19.92
CA ARG A 130 -1.00 -3.19 -19.24
C ARG A 130 -1.97 -2.15 -18.69
N LEU A 131 -1.47 -1.03 -18.18
CA LEU A 131 -2.30 0.04 -17.63
C LEU A 131 -2.75 1.05 -18.68
N LYS A 132 -2.36 0.85 -19.94
CA LYS A 132 -2.77 1.71 -21.04
C LYS A 132 -4.28 1.90 -21.04
N ASP A 133 -4.71 3.13 -21.30
CA ASP A 133 -6.11 3.55 -21.38
C ASP A 133 -6.94 3.41 -20.08
N SER A 134 -6.37 2.88 -19.00
CA SER A 134 -7.06 2.79 -17.70
C SER A 134 -7.14 4.13 -16.95
N GLY A 135 -6.29 5.09 -17.30
CA GLY A 135 -6.11 6.33 -16.56
C GLY A 135 -5.30 6.20 -15.26
N LEU A 136 -4.96 4.97 -14.84
CA LEU A 136 -4.11 4.73 -13.67
C LEU A 136 -2.64 4.97 -14.01
N LYS A 137 -1.94 5.72 -13.14
CA LYS A 137 -0.50 5.97 -13.23
C LYS A 137 0.14 5.81 -11.84
N PHE A 138 1.42 5.48 -11.82
CA PHE A 138 2.26 5.38 -10.62
C PHE A 138 3.42 6.36 -10.74
#